data_AF-V2XZ04-F1
#
_entry.id   AF-V2XZ04-F1
#
_cell.length_a   1.000
_cell.length_b   1.000
_cell.length_c   1.000
_cell.angle_alpha   90.00
_cell.angle_beta   90.00
_cell.angle_gamma   90.00
#
_symmetry.space_group_name_H-M   'P 1'
#
loop_
_entity.id
_entity.type
_entity.pdbx_description
1 polymer ?
#
loop_
_entity_poly.entity_id
_entity_poly.type
_entity_poly.pdbx_seq_one_letter_code
_entity_poly.pdbx_strand_id
1 'polypeptide(L)' 'MPVLPSVLPQSPAVADNATTRGQFEAAQGLAKVTSPQETPLYICGFQDCFRLFPSRDRVMAHRKRDHDSEDDDKIITWNE' A
#
# COMPACT_ATOMS: atom_id res chain seq x y z
N MET A 1 18.64 -28.29 -8.06
CA MET A 1 17.73 -27.19 -7.68
C MET A 1 18.19 -25.95 -8.44
N PRO A 2 17.37 -25.32 -9.27
CA PRO A 2 17.78 -24.10 -9.99
C PRO A 2 17.94 -22.95 -8.99
N VAL A 3 19.15 -22.42 -8.87
CA VAL A 3 19.51 -21.28 -8.02
C VAL A 3 19.26 -19.99 -8.81
N LEU A 4 18.36 -19.15 -8.30
CA LEU A 4 18.16 -17.81 -8.84
C LEU A 4 19.36 -16.92 -8.46
N PRO A 5 19.88 -16.10 -9.39
CA PRO A 5 20.99 -15.20 -9.10
C PRO A 5 20.57 -14.15 -8.06
N SER A 6 21.43 -13.95 -7.05
CA SER A 6 21.15 -13.09 -5.88
C SER A 6 21.02 -11.60 -6.19
N VAL A 7 21.39 -11.18 -7.40
CA VAL A 7 21.31 -9.79 -7.87
C VAL A 7 20.85 -9.82 -9.32
N LEU A 8 19.67 -9.25 -9.58
CA LEU A 8 19.24 -8.96 -10.95
C LEU A 8 20.17 -7.88 -11.53
N PRO A 9 20.64 -8.01 -12.78
CA PRO A 9 21.45 -6.96 -13.39
C PRO A 9 20.68 -5.64 -13.37
N GLN A 10 21.29 -4.63 -12.75
CA GLN A 10 20.75 -3.28 -12.71
C GLN A 10 20.72 -2.72 -14.13
N SER A 11 19.52 -2.59 -14.69
CA SER A 11 19.32 -1.86 -15.94
C SER A 11 18.99 -0.41 -15.60
N PRO A 12 19.65 0.59 -16.21
CA PRO A 12 19.33 1.99 -15.98
C PRO A 12 17.85 2.24 -16.34
N ALA A 13 17.15 2.98 -15.49
CA ALA A 13 15.78 3.40 -15.76
C ALA A 13 15.77 4.23 -17.05
N VAL A 14 15.16 3.70 -18.11
CA VAL A 14 14.99 4.41 -19.37
C VAL A 14 14.05 5.57 -19.13
N ALA A 15 14.50 6.79 -19.45
CA ALA A 15 13.65 7.96 -19.40
C ALA A 15 12.49 7.79 -20.37
N ASP A 16 11.27 8.02 -19.89
CA ASP A 16 10.09 7.96 -20.73
C ASP A 16 10.12 9.15 -21.72
N ASN A 17 10.30 8.83 -23.00
CA ASN A 17 10.35 9.81 -24.10
C ASN A 17 9.09 9.74 -25.00
N ALA A 18 8.14 8.88 -24.67
CA ALA A 18 6.98 8.58 -25.52
C ALA A 18 5.66 9.03 -24.88
N THR A 19 5.61 9.19 -23.56
CA THR A 19 4.41 9.60 -22.86
C THR A 19 4.14 11.08 -23.12
N THR A 20 3.00 11.33 -23.74
CA THR A 20 2.55 12.66 -24.11
C THR A 20 1.79 13.31 -22.95
N ARG A 21 1.75 14.65 -22.91
CA ARG A 21 1.03 15.40 -21.85
C ARG A 21 -0.44 14.96 -21.71
N GLY A 22 -1.12 14.69 -22.83
CA GLY A 22 -2.50 14.21 -22.83
C GLY A 22 -2.69 12.83 -22.19
N GLN A 23 -1.66 11.97 -22.20
CA GLN A 23 -1.70 10.69 -21.49
C GLN A 23 -1.55 10.85 -19.98
N PHE A 24 -0.77 11.84 -19.53
CA PHE A 24 -0.71 12.20 -18.11
C PHE A 24 -2.05 12.77 -17.62
N GLU A 25 -2.67 13.67 -18.40
CA GLU A 25 -3.97 14.26 -18.09
C GLU A 25 -5.09 13.21 -18.04
N ALA A 26 -5.09 12.25 -18.97
CA ALA A 26 -6.01 11.11 -18.97
C ALA A 26 -5.76 10.15 -17.78
N ALA A 27 -4.50 9.92 -17.42
CA ALA A 27 -4.12 9.07 -16.28
C ALA A 27 -4.43 9.74 -14.92
N GLN A 28 -4.42 11.07 -14.85
CA GLN A 28 -4.80 11.84 -13.67
C GLN A 28 -6.26 11.59 -13.23
N GLY A 29 -7.13 11.21 -14.17
CA GLY A 29 -8.50 10.81 -13.87
C GLY A 29 -8.66 9.34 -13.45
N LEU A 30 -7.67 8.48 -13.75
CA LEU A 30 -7.74 7.04 -13.51
C LEU A 30 -7.31 6.65 -12.09
N ALA A 31 -6.34 7.37 -11.53
CA ALA A 31 -5.90 7.23 -10.16
C ALA A 31 -6.12 8.55 -9.42
N LYS A 32 -7.10 8.57 -8.50
CA LYS A 32 -7.24 9.68 -7.55
C LYS A 32 -5.98 9.71 -6.69
N VAL A 33 -5.03 10.58 -7.05
CA VAL A 33 -3.89 10.93 -6.20
C VAL A 33 -4.51 11.61 -4.98
N THR A 34 -4.73 10.82 -3.95
CA THR A 34 -5.28 11.27 -2.69
C THR A 34 -4.11 11.58 -1.79
N SER A 35 -4.16 12.74 -1.14
CA SER A 35 -3.16 13.09 -0.15
C SER A 35 -3.21 12.05 0.97
N PRO A 36 -2.09 11.77 1.65
CA PRO A 36 -2.08 10.86 2.82
C PRO A 36 -3.14 11.24 3.86
N GLN A 37 -3.50 12.53 3.95
CA GLN A 37 -4.57 13.04 4.83
C GLN A 37 -5.98 12.72 4.33
N GLU A 38 -6.17 12.54 3.02
CA GLU A 38 -7.45 12.23 2.38
C GLU A 38 -7.72 10.72 2.33
N THR A 39 -6.67 9.89 2.33
CA THR A 39 -6.76 8.43 2.40
C THR A 39 -5.90 7.85 3.51
N PRO A 40 -6.32 7.98 4.78
CA PRO A 40 -5.62 7.33 5.88
C PRO A 40 -5.64 5.81 5.71
N LEU A 41 -4.46 5.22 5.60
CA LEU A 41 -4.26 3.78 5.54
C LEU A 41 -4.00 3.24 6.93
N TYR A 42 -4.82 2.28 7.34
CA TYR A 42 -4.72 1.56 8.61
C TYR A 42 -4.25 0.13 8.31
N ILE A 43 -3.17 -0.29 8.95
CA ILE A 43 -2.57 -1.60 8.73
C ILE A 43 -2.74 -2.42 10.02
N CYS A 44 -3.23 -3.65 9.88
CA CYS A 44 -3.23 -4.61 10.99
C CYS A 44 -1.79 -5.04 11.31
N GLY A 45 -1.26 -4.64 12.48
CA GLY A 45 0.09 -4.94 12.95
C GLY A 45 0.23 -6.29 13.67
N PHE A 46 -0.72 -7.21 13.50
CA PHE A 46 -0.54 -8.59 13.92
C PHE A 46 0.49 -9.29 13.03
N GLN A 47 1.32 -10.13 13.66
CA GLN A 47 2.26 -10.98 12.91
C GLN A 47 1.47 -11.83 11.91
N ASP A 48 1.97 -11.86 10.67
CA ASP A 48 1.40 -12.57 9.52
C ASP A 48 0.09 -12.03 8.91
N CYS A 49 -0.46 -10.90 9.40
CA CYS A 49 -1.67 -10.31 8.80
C CYS A 49 -1.38 -9.13 7.85
N PHE A 50 -0.78 -8.04 8.35
CA PHE A 50 -0.39 -6.83 7.61
C PHE A 50 -1.42 -6.30 6.61
N ARG A 51 -2.71 -6.53 6.88
CA ARG A 51 -3.78 -6.22 5.95
C ARG A 51 -4.13 -4.73 5.99
N LEU A 52 -4.29 -4.15 4.81
CA LEU A 52 -4.56 -2.72 4.60
C LEU A 52 -6.06 -2.44 4.64
N PHE A 53 -6.43 -1.40 5.38
CA PHE A 53 -7.80 -0.93 5.50
C PHE A 53 -7.88 0.59 5.31
N PRO A 54 -8.93 1.09 4.63
CA PRO A 54 -9.12 2.52 4.41
C PRO A 54 -9.73 3.24 5.63
N SER A 55 -10.02 2.54 6.73
CA SER A 55 -10.69 3.11 7.91
C SER A 55 -10.36 2.32 9.18
N ARG A 56 -10.28 3.02 10.32
CA ARG A 56 -10.03 2.40 11.63
C ARG A 56 -11.10 1.38 12.03
N ASP A 57 -12.36 1.67 11.75
CA ASP A 57 -13.47 0.76 12.04
C ASP A 57 -13.31 -0.60 11.34
N ARG A 58 -12.83 -0.60 10.09
CA ARG A 58 -12.62 -1.83 9.32
C ARG A 58 -11.46 -2.67 9.85
N VAL A 59 -10.36 -2.05 10.30
CA VAL A 59 -9.25 -2.80 10.90
C VAL A 59 -9.66 -3.38 12.25
N MET A 60 -10.44 -2.64 13.05
CA MET A 60 -11.00 -3.14 14.32
C MET A 60 -11.95 -4.31 14.12
N ALA A 61 -12.87 -4.22 13.15
CA ALA A 61 -13.79 -5.31 12.82
C ALA A 61 -13.05 -6.55 12.31
N HIS A 62 -11.98 -6.38 11.53
CA HIS A 62 -11.12 -7.48 11.11
C HIS A 62 -10.39 -8.11 12.29
N ARG A 63 -9.79 -7.30 13.17
CA ARG A 63 -9.04 -7.77 14.34
C ARG A 63 -9.92 -8.60 15.29
N LYS A 64 -11.14 -8.14 15.55
CA LYS A 64 -12.13 -8.88 16.36
C LYS A 64 -12.53 -10.23 15.73
N ARG A 65 -12.53 -10.33 14.41
CA ARG A 65 -12.95 -11.55 13.68
C ARG A 65 -11.83 -12.55 13.45
N ASP A 66 -10.61 -12.07 13.24
CA ASP A 66 -9.48 -12.88 12.78
C ASP A 66 -8.45 -13.13 13.89
N HIS A 67 -8.36 -12.23 14.87
CA HIS A 67 -7.36 -12.25 15.94
C HIS A 67 -7.94 -12.25 17.36
N ASP A 68 -9.28 -12.28 17.51
CA ASP A 68 -10.02 -12.26 18.78
C ASP A 68 -9.49 -11.22 19.80
N SER A 69 -8.94 -10.11 19.28
CA SER A 69 -8.25 -9.10 20.08
C SER A 69 -8.86 -7.74 19.83
N GLU A 70 -9.08 -6.97 20.89
CA GLU A 70 -9.71 -5.64 20.82
C GLU A 70 -8.72 -4.49 21.08
N ASP A 71 -7.43 -4.79 21.33
CA ASP A 71 -6.46 -3.72 21.59
C ASP A 71 -6.22 -2.83 20.37
N ASP A 72 -6.04 -1.52 20.58
CA ASP A 72 -5.69 -0.57 19.51
C ASP A 72 -4.17 -0.53 19.24
N ASP A 73 -3.39 -1.18 20.11
CA ASP A 73 -1.93 -1.03 20.24
C ASP A 73 -1.11 -1.50 19.03
N LYS A 74 -1.73 -2.28 18.13
CA LYS A 74 -1.08 -2.83 16.92
C LYS A 74 -1.74 -2.37 15.63
N ILE A 75 -2.20 -1.13 15.58
CA ILE A 75 -2.66 -0.51 14.33
C ILE A 75 -1.57 0.44 13.87
N ILE A 76 -0.92 0.10 12.76
CA ILE A 76 0.09 0.98 12.15
C ILE A 76 -0.66 1.91 11.22
N THR A 77 -0.57 3.22 11.43
CA THR A 77 -1.12 4.19 10.50
C THR A 77 0.00 4.69 9.59
N TRP A 78 -0.26 4.76 8.28
CA TRP A 78 0.73 5.23 7.31
C TRP A 78 0.96 6.76 7.36
N ASN A 79 0.35 7.47 8.32
CA ASN A 79 0.43 8.93 8.47
C ASN A 79 1.30 9.40 9.64
N GLU A 80 2.02 8.51 10.30
CA GLU A 80 2.92 8.84 11.41
C GLU A 80 4.39 8.90 10.98
#